data_AF-A0A3L6QQC5-F1
#
_entry.id   AF-A0A3L6QQC5-F1
#
_cell.length_a   1.000
_cell.length_b   1.000
_cell.length_c   1.000
_cell.angle_alpha   90.00
_cell.angle_beta   90.00
_cell.angle_gamma   90.00
#
_symmetry.space_group_name_H-M   'P 1'
#
loop_
_entity.id
_entity.type
_entity.pdbx_description
1 polymer ?
#
loop_
_entity_poly.entity_id
_entity_poly.type
_entity_poly.pdbx_seq_one_letter_code
_entity_poly.pdbx_strand_id
1 'polypeptide(L)'
;MGLPAKSGRRKNRHEKERTTVTTTGTTVGNRRLVVGFAFSNFRRLAALHARRKVAKERGSRKRARAGGRRRVLDANMLRARRRGEGVVHKQDGLITGRLGEEAVHKYLVEKLGSASVVKWMNEDTESGLPYDITITEGDAIEYVEVKTTVIPNKNFSYISRRELQFAAEKEDSLTIAYVLLSKPDKASIVFLKNPHEFLRRRDLNLALVMSMRCQELVAECMEQISVVLKPGC
;
A
#
# COMPACT_ATOMS: atom_id res chain seq x y z
N MET A 1 -17.23 -67.54 0.25
CA MET A 1 -16.35 -67.59 -0.95
C MET A 1 -15.79 -66.19 -1.16
N GLY A 2 -14.51 -65.87 -1.27
CA GLY A 2 -13.25 -66.57 -1.05
C GLY A 2 -12.15 -65.50 -0.85
N LEU A 3 -11.20 -65.80 0.02
CA LEU A 3 -9.88 -65.17 0.24
C LEU A 3 -8.87 -66.36 0.23
N PRO A 4 -7.52 -66.21 0.26
CA PRO A 4 -6.61 -65.07 0.03
C PRO A 4 -5.29 -65.44 -0.73
N ALA A 5 -4.28 -64.54 -0.69
CA ALA A 5 -2.81 -64.79 -0.60
C ALA A 5 -2.02 -65.10 -1.92
N LYS A 6 -0.73 -64.77 -2.13
CA LYS A 6 0.40 -64.23 -1.33
C LYS A 6 1.62 -63.89 -2.23
N SER A 7 2.40 -62.89 -1.78
CA SER A 7 3.89 -62.82 -1.65
C SER A 7 4.89 -62.99 -2.83
N GLY A 8 5.93 -62.15 -2.81
CA GLY A 8 7.27 -62.43 -3.37
C GLY A 8 8.32 -61.39 -2.94
N ARG A 9 9.38 -61.83 -2.24
CA ARG A 9 10.45 -61.05 -1.56
C ARG A 9 11.81 -61.57 -2.03
N ARG A 10 12.81 -60.69 -2.29
CA ARG A 10 14.29 -60.97 -2.30
C ARG A 10 14.99 -59.59 -2.24
N LYS A 11 15.66 -59.14 -1.16
CA LYS A 11 16.95 -59.52 -0.52
C LYS A 11 18.14 -59.66 -1.49
N ASN A 12 19.16 -58.82 -1.30
CA ASN A 12 20.57 -59.24 -1.27
C ASN A 12 21.42 -58.29 -0.40
N ARG A 13 22.35 -58.93 0.31
CA ARG A 13 23.30 -58.47 1.34
C ARG A 13 24.65 -59.08 0.96
N HIS A 14 25.72 -58.30 1.08
CA HIS A 14 27.15 -58.67 1.25
C HIS A 14 27.78 -57.39 1.86
N GLU A 15 28.42 -57.27 3.03
CA GLU A 15 29.35 -58.09 3.84
C GLU A 15 30.60 -58.48 3.06
N LYS A 16 31.80 -57.90 3.25
CA LYS A 16 32.79 -57.93 4.38
C LYS A 16 33.89 -56.87 4.03
N GLU A 17 34.83 -56.38 4.86
CA GLU A 17 35.72 -57.06 5.80
C GLU A 17 36.53 -56.01 6.63
N ARG A 18 36.98 -56.41 7.82
CA ARG A 18 37.95 -55.72 8.68
C ARG A 18 39.38 -56.09 8.28
N THR A 19 40.33 -55.15 8.39
CA THR A 19 41.72 -55.50 8.76
C THR A 19 42.37 -54.41 9.60
N THR A 20 42.83 -54.81 10.79
CA THR A 20 43.68 -54.09 11.75
C THR A 20 45.16 -54.27 11.40
N VAL A 21 46.00 -53.23 11.49
CA VAL A 21 47.44 -53.37 11.76
C VAL A 21 47.95 -52.19 12.60
N THR A 22 48.52 -52.53 13.75
CA THR A 22 49.31 -51.75 14.72
C THR A 22 50.71 -51.45 14.17
N THR A 23 51.38 -50.35 14.56
CA THR A 23 52.81 -50.32 15.00
C THR A 23 53.25 -48.89 15.40
N THR A 24 54.10 -48.88 16.41
CA THR A 24 54.70 -47.85 17.26
C THR A 24 55.81 -46.99 16.63
N GLY A 25 55.89 -45.72 17.09
CA GLY A 25 57.12 -45.02 17.50
C GLY A 25 58.14 -44.55 16.46
N THR A 26 58.47 -43.24 16.47
CA THR A 26 59.81 -42.70 16.79
C THR A 26 59.80 -41.17 16.63
N THR A 27 60.31 -40.49 17.65
CA THR A 27 60.45 -39.02 17.79
C THR A 27 61.90 -38.63 17.48
N VAL A 28 62.18 -37.59 16.67
CA VAL A 28 63.33 -36.65 16.85
C VAL A 28 63.07 -35.30 16.14
N GLY A 29 63.10 -34.21 16.92
CA GLY A 29 63.58 -32.82 16.65
C GLY A 29 63.08 -32.04 15.41
N ASN A 30 62.80 -30.72 15.45
CA ASN A 30 63.43 -29.68 16.25
C ASN A 30 62.62 -28.35 16.20
N ARG A 31 62.38 -27.75 17.38
CA ARG A 31 62.22 -26.32 17.74
C ARG A 31 61.36 -25.35 16.89
N ARG A 32 60.28 -24.85 17.52
CA ARG A 32 60.20 -23.46 18.02
C ARG A 32 59.00 -23.27 18.97
N LEU A 33 59.28 -22.79 20.18
CA LEU A 33 58.31 -22.32 21.18
C LEU A 33 57.94 -20.86 20.86
N VAL A 34 56.66 -20.52 20.80
CA VAL A 34 56.16 -19.16 21.12
C VAL A 34 54.79 -19.25 21.77
N VAL A 35 54.70 -18.69 22.98
CA VAL A 35 53.50 -18.36 23.75
C VAL A 35 52.79 -17.16 23.11
N GLY A 36 51.46 -17.11 22.98
CA GLY A 36 50.81 -15.83 22.69
C GLY A 36 49.33 -15.81 22.26
N PHE A 37 48.46 -15.57 23.25
CA PHE A 37 47.36 -14.58 23.26
C PHE A 37 46.13 -14.66 22.32
N ALA A 38 44.97 -14.61 22.98
CA ALA A 38 43.62 -14.50 22.45
C ALA A 38 43.29 -13.13 21.86
N PHE A 39 42.80 -13.08 20.61
CA PHE A 39 41.99 -11.97 20.09
C PHE A 39 41.07 -12.47 18.96
N SER A 40 39.81 -12.80 19.26
CA SER A 40 38.81 -13.14 18.24
C SER A 40 37.36 -12.72 18.55
N ASN A 41 37.06 -12.20 19.75
CA ASN A 41 35.66 -11.92 20.14
C ASN A 41 35.21 -10.45 20.07
N PHE A 42 36.11 -9.49 19.79
CA PHE A 42 35.74 -8.06 19.84
C PHE A 42 35.09 -7.51 18.55
N ARG A 43 35.43 -8.05 17.37
CA ARG A 43 34.91 -7.54 16.08
C ARG A 43 33.43 -7.90 15.84
N ARG A 44 32.94 -9.03 16.36
CA ARG A 44 31.51 -9.43 16.23
C ARG A 44 30.59 -8.61 17.12
N LEU A 45 31.05 -8.18 18.30
CA LEU A 45 30.25 -7.42 19.25
C LEU A 45 30.03 -5.96 18.79
N ALA A 46 31.06 -5.34 18.21
CA ALA A 46 30.98 -3.99 17.66
C ALA A 46 29.99 -3.88 16.47
N ALA A 47 29.96 -4.88 15.58
CA ALA A 47 29.03 -4.93 14.45
C ALA A 47 27.55 -5.09 14.88
N LEU A 48 27.30 -5.86 15.96
CA LEU A 48 25.96 -5.99 16.56
C LEU A 48 25.50 -4.71 17.25
N HIS A 49 26.40 -4.01 17.94
CA HIS A 49 26.11 -2.71 18.55
C HIS A 49 25.81 -1.63 17.51
N ALA A 50 26.58 -1.58 16.41
CA ALA A 50 26.33 -0.64 15.32
C ALA A 50 24.96 -0.89 14.65
N ARG A 51 24.61 -2.16 14.38
CA ARG A 51 23.30 -2.53 13.81
C ARG A 51 22.14 -2.18 14.75
N ARG A 52 22.29 -2.41 16.06
CA ARG A 52 21.29 -2.02 17.08
C ARG A 52 21.13 -0.50 17.18
N LYS A 53 22.22 0.26 17.09
CA LYS A 53 22.18 1.74 17.13
C LYS A 53 21.48 2.31 15.90
N VAL A 54 21.78 1.80 14.71
CA VAL A 54 21.11 2.21 13.46
C VAL A 54 19.63 1.81 13.46
N ALA A 55 19.27 0.63 13.95
CA ALA A 55 17.87 0.21 14.08
C ALA A 55 17.10 1.09 15.09
N LYS A 56 17.74 1.44 16.22
CA LYS A 56 17.16 2.32 17.24
C LYS A 56 16.98 3.76 16.71
N GLU A 57 17.95 4.31 15.99
CA GLU A 57 17.85 5.63 15.36
C GLU A 57 16.81 5.67 14.24
N ARG A 58 16.72 4.63 13.40
CA ARG A 58 15.66 4.49 12.38
C ARG A 58 14.28 4.39 13.03
N GLY A 59 14.16 3.63 14.13
CA GLY A 59 12.93 3.53 14.92
C GLY A 59 12.53 4.87 15.55
N SER A 60 13.48 5.60 16.14
CA SER A 60 13.24 6.92 16.73
C SER A 60 12.86 7.98 15.69
N ARG A 61 13.51 8.00 14.52
CA ARG A 61 13.14 8.90 13.41
C ARG A 61 11.76 8.57 12.84
N LYS A 62 11.41 7.29 12.66
CA LYS A 62 10.06 6.87 12.26
C LYS A 62 9.01 7.32 13.29
N ARG A 63 9.28 7.15 14.59
CA ARG A 63 8.38 7.59 15.67
C ARG A 63 8.22 9.12 15.73
N ALA A 64 9.30 9.89 15.58
CA ALA A 64 9.24 11.34 15.56
C ALA A 64 8.46 11.86 14.34
N ARG A 65 8.70 11.28 13.15
CA ARG A 65 7.98 11.63 11.91
C ARG A 65 6.49 11.26 11.99
N ALA A 66 6.17 10.09 12.56
CA ALA A 66 4.80 9.67 12.82
C ALA A 66 4.10 10.59 13.85
N GLY A 67 4.78 10.97 14.93
CA GLY A 67 4.26 11.90 15.94
C GLY A 67 4.04 13.33 15.41
N GLY A 68 4.85 13.77 14.45
CA GLY A 68 4.61 15.02 13.71
C GLY A 68 3.36 14.94 12.83
N ARG A 69 3.24 13.90 12.00
CA ARG A 69 2.06 13.69 11.13
C ARG A 69 0.75 13.58 11.92
N ARG A 70 0.76 12.86 13.04
CA ARG A 70 -0.41 12.69 13.91
C ARG A 70 -0.96 14.01 14.44
N ARG A 71 -0.08 14.91 14.90
CA ARG A 71 -0.49 16.23 15.41
C ARG A 71 -1.11 17.12 14.34
N VAL A 72 -0.59 17.08 13.11
CA VAL A 72 -1.15 17.84 11.99
C VAL A 72 -2.53 17.30 11.59
N LEU A 73 -2.70 15.97 11.60
CA LEU A 73 -4.00 15.34 11.35
C LEU A 73 -5.05 15.74 12.36
N ASP A 74 -4.72 15.69 13.65
CA ASP A 74 -5.63 16.10 14.72
C ASP A 74 -6.06 17.56 14.51
N ALA A 75 -5.12 18.45 14.24
CA ALA A 75 -5.40 19.87 13.98
C ALA A 75 -6.30 20.08 12.75
N ASN A 76 -6.06 19.33 11.67
CA ASN A 76 -6.81 19.45 10.42
C ASN A 76 -8.23 18.87 10.55
N MET A 77 -8.39 17.72 11.21
CA MET A 77 -9.70 17.16 11.54
C MET A 77 -10.51 18.09 12.44
N LEU A 78 -9.88 18.68 13.47
CA LEU A 78 -10.51 19.66 14.37
C LEU A 78 -10.91 20.96 13.64
N ARG A 79 -10.20 21.35 12.58
CA ARG A 79 -10.58 22.50 11.73
C ARG A 79 -11.73 22.14 10.79
N ALA A 80 -11.67 20.98 10.14
CA ALA A 80 -12.72 20.51 9.23
C ALA A 80 -14.08 20.35 9.93
N ARG A 81 -14.09 19.81 11.16
CA ARG A 81 -15.32 19.65 11.96
C ARG A 81 -15.95 20.97 12.40
N ARG A 82 -15.15 22.04 12.57
CA ARG A 82 -15.63 23.34 13.05
C ARG A 82 -16.22 24.23 11.95
N ARG A 83 -15.87 23.99 10.68
CA ARG A 83 -16.23 24.92 9.60
C ARG A 83 -17.53 24.61 8.89
N GLY A 84 -18.10 23.41 9.00
CA GLY A 84 -19.35 23.04 8.30
C GLY A 84 -19.30 23.07 6.77
N GLU A 85 -18.35 23.80 6.20
CA GLU A 85 -18.11 24.05 4.80
C GLU A 85 -16.67 23.64 4.46
N GLY A 86 -16.53 22.91 3.36
CA GLY A 86 -15.35 22.15 2.95
C GLY A 86 -14.12 22.95 2.51
N VAL A 87 -13.77 24.03 3.22
CA VAL A 87 -12.52 24.76 2.99
C VAL A 87 -11.35 24.01 3.63
N VAL A 88 -10.85 23.02 2.90
CA VAL A 88 -9.60 22.32 3.21
C VAL A 88 -8.45 23.12 2.61
N HIS A 89 -7.48 23.55 3.43
CA HIS A 89 -6.30 24.24 2.89
C HIS A 89 -5.53 23.28 1.96
N LYS A 90 -4.91 23.81 0.90
CA LYS A 90 -4.22 22.98 -0.11
C LYS A 90 -3.19 22.02 0.51
N GLN A 91 -2.43 22.47 1.52
CA GLN A 91 -1.49 21.62 2.27
C GLN A 91 -2.20 20.54 3.10
N ASP A 92 -3.35 20.83 3.69
CA ASP A 92 -4.15 19.86 4.43
C ASP A 92 -4.71 18.78 3.50
N GLY A 93 -5.07 19.17 2.27
CA GLY A 93 -5.52 18.26 1.21
C GLY A 93 -4.43 17.28 0.79
N LEU A 94 -3.20 17.76 0.56
CA LEU A 94 -2.06 16.90 0.19
C LEU A 94 -1.70 15.89 1.28
N ILE A 95 -1.73 16.31 2.54
CA ILE A 95 -1.48 15.41 3.68
C ILE A 95 -2.60 14.37 3.77
N THR A 96 -3.86 14.80 3.61
CA THR A 96 -5.04 13.93 3.65
C THR A 96 -4.98 12.88 2.54
N GLY A 97 -4.69 13.29 1.29
CA GLY A 97 -4.56 12.38 0.14
C GLY A 97 -3.52 11.29 0.42
N ARG A 98 -2.30 11.69 0.74
CA ARG A 98 -1.19 10.75 0.99
C ARG A 98 -1.46 9.75 2.11
N LEU A 99 -2.19 10.15 3.15
CA LEU A 99 -2.54 9.24 4.24
C LEU A 99 -3.63 8.25 3.85
N GLY A 100 -4.57 8.67 3.00
CA GLY A 100 -5.54 7.73 2.44
C GLY A 100 -4.88 6.73 1.51
N GLU A 101 -3.96 7.18 0.66
CA GLU A 101 -3.16 6.28 -0.19
C GLU A 101 -2.34 5.28 0.64
N GLU A 102 -1.64 5.75 1.69
CA GLU A 102 -0.90 4.88 2.62
C GLU A 102 -1.81 3.85 3.28
N ALA A 103 -3.03 4.25 3.69
CA ALA A 103 -4.00 3.36 4.31
C ALA A 103 -4.52 2.29 3.34
N VAL A 104 -4.83 2.68 2.09
CA VAL A 104 -5.30 1.74 1.05
C VAL A 104 -4.19 0.77 0.66
N HIS A 105 -2.96 1.27 0.43
CA HIS A 105 -1.81 0.43 0.09
C HIS A 105 -1.57 -0.62 1.18
N LYS A 106 -1.50 -0.20 2.44
CA LYS A 106 -1.33 -1.10 3.57
C LYS A 106 -2.45 -2.14 3.65
N TYR A 107 -3.70 -1.71 3.52
CA TYR A 107 -4.86 -2.61 3.53
C TYR A 107 -4.77 -3.67 2.43
N LEU A 108 -4.43 -3.27 1.20
CA LEU A 108 -4.33 -4.18 0.06
C LEU A 108 -3.19 -5.18 0.21
N VAL A 109 -2.01 -4.73 0.65
CA VAL A 109 -0.86 -5.61 0.93
C VAL A 109 -1.21 -6.66 1.99
N GLU A 110 -1.85 -6.24 3.08
CA GLU A 110 -2.25 -7.17 4.16
C GLU A 110 -3.37 -8.13 3.71
N LYS A 111 -4.30 -7.64 2.88
CA LYS A 111 -5.48 -8.42 2.44
C LYS A 111 -5.15 -9.45 1.35
N LEU A 112 -4.32 -9.09 0.38
CA LEU A 112 -3.99 -9.93 -0.78
C LEU A 112 -2.78 -10.82 -0.52
N GLY A 113 -1.92 -10.45 0.45
CA GLY A 113 -0.75 -11.24 0.82
C GLY A 113 0.22 -11.39 -0.36
N SER A 114 0.84 -12.57 -0.47
CA SER A 114 1.88 -12.83 -1.48
C SER A 114 1.35 -13.25 -2.86
N ALA A 115 0.04 -13.39 -3.03
CA ALA A 115 -0.57 -13.78 -4.30
C ALA A 115 -0.57 -12.63 -5.33
N SER A 116 -0.53 -11.38 -4.86
CA SER A 116 -0.59 -10.20 -5.71
C SER A 116 0.54 -9.22 -5.38
N VAL A 117 1.04 -8.51 -6.38
CA VAL A 117 2.01 -7.43 -6.20
C VAL A 117 1.26 -6.11 -6.11
N VAL A 118 1.32 -5.45 -4.95
CA VAL A 118 0.67 -4.15 -4.73
C VAL A 118 1.72 -3.04 -4.71
N LYS A 119 1.66 -2.12 -5.67
CA LYS A 119 2.61 -1.00 -5.81
C LYS A 119 1.90 0.34 -5.63
N TRP A 120 2.42 1.18 -4.74
CA TRP A 120 1.99 2.57 -4.59
C TRP A 120 2.85 3.46 -5.49
N MET A 121 2.24 4.04 -6.52
CA MET A 121 2.92 4.81 -7.55
C MET A 121 3.37 6.20 -7.06
N ASN A 122 2.70 6.72 -6.04
CA ASN A 122 2.94 8.03 -5.42
C ASN A 122 3.71 7.93 -4.09
N GLU A 123 4.31 6.77 -3.77
CA GLU A 123 4.95 6.51 -2.46
C GLU A 123 6.00 7.56 -2.09
N ASP A 124 6.86 7.92 -3.03
CA ASP A 124 7.90 8.92 -2.84
C ASP A 124 7.40 10.33 -3.21
N THR A 125 6.91 10.47 -4.44
CA THR A 125 6.48 11.73 -5.07
C THR A 125 5.27 11.51 -5.96
N GLU A 126 4.46 12.56 -6.12
CA GLU A 126 3.34 12.56 -7.08
C GLU A 126 3.82 12.22 -8.50
N SER A 127 3.29 11.13 -9.05
CA SER A 127 3.66 10.62 -10.38
C SER A 127 2.89 11.31 -11.50
N GLY A 128 1.72 11.90 -11.19
CA GLY A 128 0.82 12.49 -12.18
C GLY A 128 0.09 11.47 -13.07
N LEU A 129 0.16 10.19 -12.69
CA LEU A 129 -0.65 9.11 -13.26
C LEU A 129 -2.12 9.29 -12.85
N PRO A 130 -3.07 8.76 -13.63
CA PRO A 130 -4.51 8.86 -13.31
C PRO A 130 -4.98 7.82 -12.28
N TYR A 131 -4.06 7.28 -11.48
CA TYR A 131 -4.27 6.29 -10.43
C TYR A 131 -3.09 6.33 -9.44
N ASP A 132 -3.34 5.92 -8.21
CA ASP A 132 -2.33 5.94 -7.14
C ASP A 132 -1.67 4.58 -6.91
N ILE A 133 -2.40 3.49 -7.12
CA ILE A 133 -1.93 2.12 -6.78
C ILE A 133 -2.22 1.17 -7.94
N THR A 134 -1.33 0.20 -8.14
CA THR A 134 -1.56 -0.95 -9.02
C THR A 134 -1.55 -2.24 -8.22
N ILE A 135 -2.44 -3.17 -8.58
CA ILE A 135 -2.47 -4.54 -8.08
C ILE A 135 -2.23 -5.45 -9.27
N THR A 136 -1.18 -6.27 -9.23
CA THR A 136 -0.86 -7.23 -10.29
C THR A 136 -1.04 -8.65 -9.78
N GLU A 137 -1.83 -9.44 -10.50
CA GLU A 137 -2.07 -10.86 -10.24
C GLU A 137 -1.93 -11.64 -11.56
N GLY A 138 -0.84 -12.39 -11.71
CA GLY A 138 -0.46 -12.98 -13.00
C GLY A 138 -0.27 -11.89 -14.07
N ASP A 139 -1.00 -12.00 -15.18
CA ASP A 139 -0.99 -11.04 -16.28
C ASP A 139 -2.04 -9.92 -16.13
N ALA A 140 -2.89 -9.99 -15.10
CA ALA A 140 -3.93 -8.99 -14.86
C ALA A 140 -3.40 -7.84 -14.00
N ILE A 141 -3.80 -6.61 -14.36
CA ILE A 141 -3.49 -5.39 -13.60
C ILE A 141 -4.80 -4.67 -13.26
N GLU A 142 -5.06 -4.49 -11.97
CA GLU A 142 -6.07 -3.55 -11.47
C GLU A 142 -5.39 -2.22 -11.09
N TYR A 143 -6.06 -1.12 -11.40
CA TYR A 143 -5.67 0.24 -11.06
C TYR A 143 -6.59 0.77 -9.97
N VAL A 144 -6.02 1.46 -9.00
CA VAL A 144 -6.77 2.03 -7.88
C VAL A 144 -6.48 3.53 -7.78
N GLU A 145 -7.54 4.32 -7.94
CA GLU A 145 -7.56 5.76 -7.68
C GLU A 145 -8.11 6.00 -6.27
N VAL A 146 -7.41 6.76 -5.43
CA VAL A 146 -7.75 6.96 -4.03
C VAL A 146 -8.38 8.33 -3.80
N LYS A 147 -9.64 8.34 -3.37
CA LYS A 147 -10.37 9.57 -3.00
C LYS A 147 -10.54 9.65 -1.49
N THR A 148 -9.81 10.58 -0.87
CA THR A 148 -9.76 10.69 0.60
C THR A 148 -10.49 11.91 1.14
N THR A 149 -11.22 11.74 2.24
CA THR A 149 -11.86 12.81 2.99
C THR A 149 -11.69 12.63 4.50
N VAL A 150 -11.71 13.74 5.24
CA VAL A 150 -11.86 13.78 6.71
C VAL A 150 -13.26 14.23 7.12
N ILE A 151 -14.09 14.63 6.16
CA ILE A 151 -15.44 15.16 6.37
C ILE A 151 -16.44 13.99 6.23
N PRO A 152 -17.12 13.61 7.32
CA PRO A 152 -18.20 12.62 7.25
C PRO A 152 -19.32 13.10 6.31
N ASN A 153 -19.97 12.16 5.63
CA ASN A 153 -21.09 12.43 4.71
C ASN A 153 -20.76 13.30 3.49
N LYS A 154 -19.48 13.61 3.23
CA LYS A 154 -19.06 14.27 1.98
C LYS A 154 -19.29 13.30 0.81
N ASN A 155 -20.29 13.56 -0.01
CA ASN A 155 -20.70 12.67 -1.10
C ASN A 155 -20.15 13.07 -2.48
N PHE A 156 -19.23 14.03 -2.55
CA PHE A 156 -18.61 14.48 -3.80
C PHE A 156 -17.09 14.48 -3.69
N SER A 157 -16.42 14.16 -4.79
CA SER A 157 -14.97 14.25 -4.95
C SER A 157 -14.66 14.80 -6.33
N TYR A 158 -13.58 15.57 -6.44
CA TYR A 158 -13.11 16.03 -7.74
C TYR A 158 -12.48 14.86 -8.49
N ILE A 159 -12.82 14.76 -9.77
CA ILE A 159 -12.20 13.86 -10.72
C ILE A 159 -11.46 14.72 -11.74
N SER A 160 -10.17 14.47 -11.94
CA SER A 160 -9.39 15.18 -12.95
C SER A 160 -9.75 14.72 -14.35
N ARG A 161 -9.44 15.54 -15.37
CA ARG A 161 -9.66 15.15 -16.78
C ARG A 161 -8.97 13.82 -17.13
N ARG A 162 -7.77 13.58 -16.58
CA ARG A 162 -6.99 12.35 -16.84
C ARG A 162 -7.63 11.14 -16.19
N GLU A 163 -8.08 11.25 -14.95
CA GLU A 163 -8.81 10.20 -14.25
C GLU A 163 -10.11 9.84 -14.97
N LEU A 164 -10.88 10.84 -15.42
CA LEU A 164 -12.14 10.62 -16.12
C LEU A 164 -11.90 9.87 -17.44
N GLN A 165 -10.91 10.29 -18.22
CA GLN A 165 -10.54 9.61 -19.47
C GLN A 165 -10.04 8.19 -19.19
N PHE A 166 -9.15 8.02 -18.20
CA PHE A 166 -8.60 6.71 -17.85
C PHE A 166 -9.67 5.73 -17.36
N ALA A 167 -10.66 6.23 -16.61
CA ALA A 167 -11.81 5.41 -16.22
C ALA A 167 -12.57 4.87 -17.43
N ALA A 168 -12.77 5.69 -18.48
CA ALA A 168 -13.38 5.25 -19.74
C ALA A 168 -12.53 4.22 -20.49
N GLU A 169 -11.20 4.31 -20.42
CA GLU A 169 -10.30 3.40 -21.12
C GLU A 169 -10.11 2.05 -20.39
N LYS A 170 -10.18 2.03 -19.06
CA LYS A 170 -9.86 0.85 -18.24
C LYS A 170 -11.07 0.11 -17.67
N GLU A 171 -12.23 0.76 -17.61
CA GLU A 171 -13.50 0.17 -17.18
C GLU A 171 -13.38 -0.75 -15.95
N ASP A 172 -13.49 -2.07 -16.14
CA ASP A 172 -13.44 -3.11 -15.10
C ASP A 172 -12.10 -3.16 -14.36
N SER A 173 -11.01 -2.72 -14.98
CA SER A 173 -9.68 -2.68 -14.36
C SER A 173 -9.47 -1.46 -13.47
N LEU A 174 -10.41 -0.50 -13.41
CA LEU A 174 -10.31 0.64 -12.50
C LEU A 174 -11.21 0.47 -11.28
N THR A 175 -10.63 0.75 -10.11
CA THR A 175 -11.35 0.84 -8.84
C THR A 175 -11.14 2.22 -8.23
N ILE A 176 -12.21 2.85 -7.74
CA ILE A 176 -12.09 4.03 -6.87
C ILE A 176 -12.11 3.55 -5.42
N ALA A 177 -11.02 3.76 -4.69
CA ALA A 177 -10.97 3.55 -3.25
C ALA A 177 -11.37 4.85 -2.55
N TYR A 178 -12.59 4.90 -2.02
CA TYR A 178 -13.07 6.02 -1.22
C TYR A 178 -12.70 5.83 0.25
N VAL A 179 -11.97 6.79 0.81
CA VAL A 179 -11.38 6.71 2.16
C VAL A 179 -11.92 7.81 3.06
N LEU A 180 -12.54 7.42 4.18
CA LEU A 180 -12.89 8.33 5.26
C LEU A 180 -11.90 8.18 6.43
N LEU A 181 -11.09 9.21 6.65
CA LEU A 181 -10.20 9.32 7.80
C LEU A 181 -10.99 9.88 9.00
N SER A 182 -11.54 8.98 9.81
CA SER A 182 -12.43 9.33 10.93
C SER A 182 -11.67 9.70 12.21
N LYS A 183 -10.46 9.17 12.37
CA LYS A 183 -9.50 9.41 13.47
C LYS A 183 -8.08 9.25 12.92
N PRO A 184 -7.03 9.78 13.59
CA PRO A 184 -5.65 9.69 13.10
C PRO A 184 -5.15 8.27 12.84
N ASP A 185 -5.74 7.28 13.50
CA ASP A 185 -5.39 5.86 13.44
C ASP A 185 -6.51 4.98 12.90
N LYS A 186 -7.60 5.57 12.39
CA LYS A 186 -8.76 4.83 11.88
C LYS A 186 -9.24 5.38 10.55
N ALA A 187 -9.09 4.55 9.52
CA ALA A 187 -9.64 4.76 8.19
C ALA A 187 -10.81 3.80 7.94
N SER A 188 -11.82 4.26 7.22
CA SER A 188 -12.86 3.43 6.61
C SER A 188 -12.71 3.51 5.10
N ILE A 189 -12.66 2.36 4.43
CA ILE A 189 -12.38 2.26 3.00
C ILE A 189 -13.54 1.55 2.33
N VAL A 190 -14.04 2.12 1.24
CA VAL A 190 -15.00 1.50 0.33
C VAL A 190 -14.35 1.40 -1.05
N PHE A 191 -14.42 0.23 -1.67
CA PHE A 191 -13.90 0.01 -3.01
C PHE A 191 -15.08 0.00 -4.00
N LEU A 192 -15.06 0.95 -4.93
CA LEU A 192 -16.02 1.06 -6.01
C LEU A 192 -15.36 0.50 -7.28
N LYS A 193 -15.47 -0.83 -7.46
CA LYS A 193 -14.96 -1.53 -8.65
C LYS A 193 -15.82 -1.18 -9.86
N ASN A 194 -15.20 -0.92 -11.01
CA ASN A 194 -15.88 -0.46 -12.21
C ASN A 194 -16.78 0.77 -11.94
N PRO A 195 -16.21 1.98 -11.80
CA PRO A 195 -16.98 3.20 -11.56
C PRO A 195 -18.00 3.50 -12.67
N HIS A 196 -17.84 2.97 -13.89
CA HIS A 196 -18.82 3.12 -14.96
C HIS A 196 -20.14 2.42 -14.64
N GLU A 197 -20.09 1.24 -14.03
CA GLU A 197 -21.32 0.53 -13.70
C GLU A 197 -22.14 1.28 -12.64
N PHE A 198 -21.47 1.88 -11.66
CA PHE A 198 -22.14 2.77 -10.70
C PHE A 198 -22.75 4.01 -11.35
N LEU A 199 -22.10 4.58 -12.38
CA LEU A 199 -22.65 5.70 -13.17
C LEU A 199 -23.88 5.26 -13.98
N ARG A 200 -23.81 4.09 -14.64
CA ARG A 200 -24.93 3.53 -15.42
C ARG A 200 -26.16 3.29 -14.55
N ARG A 201 -25.95 2.76 -13.35
CA ARG A 201 -27.02 2.47 -12.37
C ARG A 201 -27.52 3.68 -11.58
N ARG A 202 -26.92 4.87 -11.78
CA ARG A 202 -27.20 6.12 -11.03
C ARG A 202 -26.84 6.08 -9.54
N ASP A 203 -26.06 5.10 -9.12
CA ASP A 203 -25.48 5.02 -7.76
C ASP A 203 -24.33 6.03 -7.59
N LEU A 204 -23.64 6.38 -8.69
CA LEU A 204 -22.76 7.55 -8.79
C LEU A 204 -23.33 8.57 -9.78
N ASN A 205 -23.11 9.84 -9.50
CA ASN A 205 -23.49 10.95 -10.37
C ASN A 205 -22.29 11.84 -10.66
N LEU A 206 -22.17 12.30 -11.90
CA LEU A 206 -21.21 13.33 -12.27
C LEU A 206 -21.86 14.70 -12.10
N ALA A 207 -21.19 15.61 -11.39
CA ALA A 207 -21.66 16.97 -11.18
C ALA A 207 -20.73 17.97 -11.86
N LEU A 208 -21.31 18.99 -12.51
CA LEU A 208 -20.57 20.14 -12.99
C LEU A 208 -20.46 21.16 -11.87
N VAL A 209 -19.23 21.49 -11.48
CA VAL A 209 -18.94 22.54 -10.50
C VAL A 209 -18.29 23.69 -11.24
N MET A 210 -19.04 24.78 -11.42
CA MET A 210 -18.52 25.98 -12.08
C MET A 210 -17.65 26.77 -11.12
N SER A 211 -16.47 27.20 -11.59
CA SER A 211 -15.63 28.15 -10.85
C SER A 211 -16.27 29.54 -10.85
N MET A 212 -15.88 30.40 -9.91
CA MET A 212 -16.35 31.80 -9.88
C MET A 212 -16.12 32.52 -11.21
N ARG A 213 -14.92 32.35 -11.80
CA ARG A 213 -14.60 32.89 -13.13
C ARG A 213 -15.54 32.37 -14.22
N CYS A 214 -15.91 31.09 -14.15
CA CYS A 214 -16.86 30.52 -15.10
C CYS A 214 -18.27 31.08 -14.88
N GLN A 215 -18.67 31.34 -13.64
CA GLN A 215 -19.97 31.94 -13.33
C GLN A 215 -20.08 33.37 -13.87
N GLU A 216 -19.01 34.17 -13.77
CA GLU A 216 -18.94 35.52 -14.35
C GLU A 216 -19.11 35.47 -15.87
N LEU A 217 -18.38 34.59 -16.56
CA LEU A 217 -18.52 34.39 -18.01
C LEU A 217 -19.91 33.89 -18.40
N VAL A 218 -20.49 32.97 -17.61
CA VAL A 218 -21.84 32.49 -17.84
C VAL A 218 -22.86 33.62 -17.67
N ALA A 219 -22.69 34.51 -16.69
CA ALA A 219 -23.55 35.67 -16.52
C ALA A 219 -23.44 36.66 -17.69
N GLU A 220 -22.26 36.83 -18.29
CA GLU A 220 -22.06 37.66 -19.48
C GLU A 220 -22.64 37.05 -20.77
N CYS A 221 -22.59 35.72 -20.91
CA CYS A 221 -22.98 35.02 -22.13
C CYS A 221 -24.39 34.41 -22.07
N MET A 222 -25.08 34.45 -20.93
CA MET A 222 -26.42 33.88 -20.81
C MET A 222 -27.43 34.74 -21.56
N GLU A 223 -27.94 34.20 -22.66
CA GLU A 223 -29.04 34.81 -23.40
C GLU A 223 -30.36 34.61 -22.65
N GLN A 224 -31.07 35.70 -22.41
CA GLN A 224 -32.42 35.65 -21.85
C GLN A 224 -33.41 35.31 -22.96
N ILE A 225 -33.94 34.10 -22.91
CA ILE A 225 -35.04 33.69 -23.78
C ILE A 225 -36.37 33.74 -23.01
N SER A 226 -37.40 34.32 -23.62
CA SER A 226 -38.77 34.24 -23.10
C SER A 226 -39.45 33.01 -23.69
N VAL A 227 -39.80 32.04 -22.83
CA VAL A 227 -40.48 30.81 -23.26
C VAL A 227 -41.83 30.73 -22.56
N VAL A 228 -42.91 30.61 -23.33
CA VAL A 228 -44.24 30.30 -22.78
C VAL A 228 -44.27 28.81 -22.45
N LEU A 229 -43.97 28.47 -21.20
CA LEU A 229 -44.11 27.11 -20.70
C LEU A 229 -45.61 26.81 -20.59
N LYS A 230 -46.12 25.91 -21.43
CA LYS A 230 -47.46 25.37 -21.22
C LYS A 230 -47.43 24.61 -19.89
N PRO A 231 -48.32 24.90 -18.93
CA PRO A 231 -48.47 24.05 -17.76
C PRO A 231 -48.80 22.64 -18.28
N GLY A 232 -48.02 21.65 -17.83
CA GLY A 232 -48.04 20.30 -18.38
C GLY A 232 -49.42 19.64 -18.31
N CYS A 233 -49.75 18.93 -19.40
CA CYS A 233 -50.71 17.82 -19.39
C CYS A 233 -50.09 16.61 -18.67
#